data_AF-A0A2E0UWS5-F1
#
_entry.id   AF-A0A2E0UWS5-F1
#
_cell.length_a   1.000
_cell.length_b   1.000
_cell.length_c   1.000
_cell.angle_alpha   90.00
_cell.angle_beta   90.00
_cell.angle_gamma   90.00
#
_symmetry.space_group_name_H-M   'P 1'
#
loop_
_entity.id
_entity.type
_entity.pdbx_description
1 polymer ?
#
loop_
_entity_poly.entity_id
_entity_poly.type
_entity_poly.pdbx_seq_one_letter_code
_entity_poly.pdbx_strand_id
1 'polypeptide(L)'
;MEIKEIQREVRSVYMGGSVGQAVSGTIWLVSSILATGVSQRYGILVLVLGGMFIFPLTQLVLKLMGHKNTLSKGNPYTALAMQVAFIVPLLIPVIAGAALYNINWFYPAFMMVIGVHYMPFMTLYGMRLYGVLAAVLIVAGLMIGMYLSTSFVLAGWVTAGVLFVFAALLGQAVKKENL
;
A
#
# COMPACT_ATOMS: atom_id res chain seq x y z
N MET A 1 -15.47 -12.30 -20.82
CA MET A 1 -14.78 -11.02 -20.55
C MET A 1 -13.29 -11.33 -20.56
N GLU A 2 -12.55 -10.66 -21.43
CA GLU A 2 -11.11 -10.90 -21.60
C GLU A 2 -10.33 -10.33 -20.41
N ILE A 3 -9.22 -10.98 -20.00
CA ILE A 3 -8.39 -10.51 -18.86
C ILE A 3 -7.96 -9.04 -19.04
N LYS A 4 -7.64 -8.66 -20.28
CA LYS A 4 -7.25 -7.28 -20.61
C LYS A 4 -8.35 -6.26 -20.34
N GLU A 5 -9.61 -6.62 -20.62
CA GLU A 5 -10.77 -5.75 -20.37
C GLU A 5 -11.00 -5.58 -18.86
N ILE A 6 -10.90 -6.70 -18.13
CA ILE A 6 -11.02 -6.72 -16.66
C ILE A 6 -10.00 -5.79 -16.02
N GLN A 7 -8.72 -5.94 -16.41
CA GLN A 7 -7.63 -5.11 -15.90
C GLN A 7 -7.77 -3.64 -16.30
N ARG A 8 -8.23 -3.36 -17.53
CA ARG A 8 -8.49 -1.99 -17.99
C ARG A 8 -9.57 -1.31 -17.16
N GLU A 9 -10.65 -2.02 -16.84
CA GLU A 9 -11.68 -1.51 -15.95
C GLU A 9 -11.11 -1.16 -14.57
N VAL A 10 -10.33 -2.07 -13.97
CA VAL A 10 -9.67 -1.85 -12.66
C VAL A 10 -8.79 -0.60 -12.70
N ARG A 11 -7.96 -0.43 -13.73
CA ARG A 11 -7.13 0.78 -13.89
C ARG A 11 -7.96 2.05 -14.06
N SER A 12 -9.05 1.99 -14.82
CA SER A 12 -9.92 3.15 -15.04
C SER A 12 -10.66 3.56 -13.77
N VAL A 13 -11.26 2.62 -13.05
CA VAL A 13 -12.05 2.89 -11.83
C VAL A 13 -11.14 3.37 -10.70
N TYR A 14 -9.98 2.74 -10.51
CA TYR A 14 -9.10 3.07 -9.39
C TYR A 14 -7.95 4.00 -9.76
N MET A 15 -7.99 4.62 -10.95
CA MET A 15 -6.93 5.49 -11.47
C MET A 15 -5.53 4.84 -11.39
N GLY A 16 -5.45 3.56 -11.76
CA GLY A 16 -4.23 2.75 -11.68
C GLY A 16 -3.75 2.53 -10.25
N GLY A 17 -4.62 2.76 -9.27
CA GLY A 17 -4.33 2.73 -7.84
C GLY A 17 -3.54 3.93 -7.33
N SER A 18 -3.33 4.97 -8.15
CA SER A 18 -2.62 6.20 -7.75
C SER A 18 -3.16 6.81 -6.46
N VAL A 19 -4.50 6.95 -6.38
CA VAL A 19 -5.17 7.51 -5.19
C VAL A 19 -4.94 6.63 -3.96
N GLY A 20 -5.04 5.31 -4.12
CA GLY A 20 -4.80 4.38 -3.01
C GLY A 20 -3.36 4.41 -2.50
N GLN A 21 -2.38 4.58 -3.40
CA GLN A 21 -0.99 4.77 -2.99
C GLN A 21 -0.77 6.09 -2.25
N ALA A 22 -1.41 7.18 -2.68
CA ALA A 22 -1.30 8.48 -2.00
C ALA A 22 -1.93 8.45 -0.60
N VAL A 23 -3.11 7.83 -0.46
CA VAL A 23 -3.77 7.60 0.85
C VAL A 23 -2.88 6.76 1.76
N SER A 24 -2.32 5.67 1.24
CA SER A 24 -1.40 4.80 1.99
C SER A 24 -0.16 5.57 2.42
N GLY A 25 0.49 6.29 1.51
CA GLY A 25 1.66 7.14 1.78
C GLY A 25 1.38 8.19 2.86
N THR A 26 0.17 8.76 2.87
CA THR A 26 -0.26 9.72 3.90
C THR A 26 -0.38 9.08 5.28
N ILE A 27 -0.95 7.88 5.37
CA ILE A 27 -1.04 7.14 6.65
C ILE A 27 0.36 6.79 7.16
N TRP A 28 1.24 6.31 6.29
CA TRP A 28 2.64 6.04 6.63
C TRP A 28 3.40 7.31 7.06
N LEU A 29 3.16 8.44 6.40
CA LEU A 29 3.73 9.73 6.75
C LEU A 29 3.27 10.19 8.14
N VAL A 30 1.96 10.20 8.41
CA VAL A 30 1.41 10.60 9.71
C VAL A 30 1.89 9.67 10.82
N SER A 31 1.92 8.36 10.56
CA SER A 31 2.47 7.37 11.47
C SER A 31 3.93 7.68 11.81
N SER A 32 4.76 7.98 10.81
CA SER A 32 6.19 8.28 10.99
C SER A 32 6.41 9.60 11.73
N ILE A 33 5.61 10.64 11.45
CA ILE A 33 5.63 11.92 12.16
C ILE A 33 5.35 11.70 13.65
N LEU A 34 4.27 10.97 13.98
CA LEU A 34 3.88 10.72 15.37
C LEU A 34 4.87 9.81 16.10
N ALA A 35 5.44 8.82 15.41
CA ALA A 35 6.50 7.97 15.95
C ALA A 35 7.77 8.76 16.27
N THR A 36 8.09 9.76 15.45
CA THR A 36 9.29 10.59 15.59
C THR A 36 9.11 11.66 16.67
N GLY A 37 7.96 12.35 16.67
CA GLY A 37 7.75 13.55 17.49
C GLY A 37 6.94 13.32 18.78
N VAL A 38 6.23 12.21 18.92
CA VAL A 38 5.33 11.97 20.07
C VAL A 38 5.70 10.68 20.79
N SER A 39 5.42 9.52 20.20
CA SER A 39 5.86 8.23 20.73
C SER A 39 5.69 7.10 19.71
N GLN A 40 6.49 6.05 19.86
CA GLN A 40 6.39 4.83 19.05
C GLN A 40 4.97 4.23 19.05
N ARG A 41 4.29 4.28 20.21
CA ARG A 41 2.93 3.76 20.37
C ARG A 41 1.93 4.46 19.45
N TYR A 42 1.99 5.78 19.33
CA TYR A 42 1.08 6.50 18.42
C TYR A 42 1.38 6.18 16.96
N GLY A 43 2.66 6.06 16.59
CA GLY A 43 3.05 5.61 15.25
C GLY A 43 2.44 4.25 14.88
N ILE A 44 2.58 3.27 15.78
CA ILE A 44 2.02 1.93 15.63
C ILE A 44 0.49 1.99 15.48
N LEU A 45 -0.19 2.70 16.38
CA LEU A 45 -1.65 2.81 16.37
C LEU A 45 -2.17 3.43 15.07
N VAL A 46 -1.53 4.51 14.61
CA VAL A 46 -1.93 5.16 13.35
C VAL A 46 -1.73 4.22 12.16
N LEU A 47 -0.62 3.47 12.11
CA LEU A 47 -0.38 2.59 10.97
C LEU A 47 -1.35 1.41 10.94
N VAL A 48 -1.54 0.76 12.09
CA VAL A 48 -2.42 -0.41 12.21
C VAL A 48 -3.88 0.00 11.97
N LEU A 49 -4.38 0.99 12.70
CA LEU A 49 -5.79 1.41 12.60
C LEU A 49 -6.05 2.13 11.28
N GLY A 50 -5.19 3.08 10.90
CA GLY A 50 -5.31 3.80 9.63
C GLY A 50 -5.24 2.86 8.43
N GLY A 51 -4.40 1.82 8.50
CA GLY A 51 -4.31 0.78 7.47
C GLY A 51 -5.65 0.10 7.15
N MET A 52 -6.50 -0.12 8.16
CA MET A 52 -7.83 -0.71 7.99
C MET A 52 -8.78 0.16 7.15
N PHE A 53 -8.54 1.48 7.10
CA PHE A 53 -9.36 2.45 6.39
C PHE A 53 -8.80 2.85 5.02
N ILE A 54 -7.68 2.27 4.56
CA ILE A 54 -7.06 2.65 3.27
C ILE A 54 -8.08 2.53 2.12
N PHE A 55 -8.77 1.40 2.00
CA PHE A 55 -9.74 1.21 0.91
C PHE A 55 -10.95 2.14 1.05
N PRO A 56 -11.65 2.24 2.19
CA PRO A 56 -12.72 3.23 2.37
C PRO A 56 -12.30 4.68 2.10
N LEU A 57 -11.10 5.10 2.53
CA LEU A 57 -10.58 6.45 2.29
C LEU A 57 -10.27 6.66 0.81
N THR A 58 -9.71 5.66 0.13
CA THR A 58 -9.48 5.70 -1.32
C THR A 58 -10.80 5.85 -2.08
N GLN A 59 -11.83 5.09 -1.70
CA GLN A 59 -13.18 5.17 -2.25
C GLN A 59 -13.80 6.55 -2.08
N LEU A 60 -13.61 7.15 -0.89
CA LEU A 60 -14.08 8.49 -0.58
C LEU A 60 -13.38 9.54 -1.44
N VAL A 61 -12.05 9.50 -1.54
CA VAL A 61 -11.29 10.45 -2.36
C VAL A 61 -11.67 10.34 -3.84
N LEU A 62 -11.77 9.12 -4.39
CA LEU A 62 -12.22 8.91 -5.77
C LEU A 62 -13.61 9.50 -6.02
N LYS A 63 -14.54 9.29 -5.07
CA LYS A 63 -15.90 9.85 -5.15
C LYS A 63 -15.87 11.38 -5.14
N LEU A 64 -15.06 11.99 -4.29
CA LEU A 64 -14.90 13.45 -4.21
C LEU A 64 -14.27 14.03 -5.49
N MET A 65 -13.43 13.25 -6.19
CA MET A 65 -12.87 13.60 -7.51
C MET A 65 -13.85 13.35 -8.67
N GLY A 66 -15.11 12.99 -8.40
CA GLY A 66 -16.11 12.69 -9.43
C GLY A 66 -15.83 11.42 -10.24
N HIS A 67 -14.91 10.55 -9.78
CA HIS A 67 -14.58 9.30 -10.46
C HIS A 67 -15.51 8.17 -10.03
N LYS A 68 -15.75 7.22 -10.95
CA LYS A 68 -16.28 5.91 -10.59
C LYS A 68 -15.35 5.27 -9.57
N ASN A 69 -15.91 4.60 -8.58
CA ASN A 69 -15.13 4.01 -7.48
C ASN A 69 -15.47 2.52 -7.25
N THR A 70 -16.41 1.96 -8.00
CA THR A 70 -16.78 0.55 -7.95
C THR A 70 -16.63 -0.11 -9.32
N LEU A 71 -16.20 -1.38 -9.31
CA LEU A 71 -16.19 -2.22 -10.51
C LEU A 71 -17.61 -2.62 -10.91
N SER A 72 -17.79 -2.96 -12.18
CA SER A 72 -19.04 -3.50 -12.71
C SER A 72 -19.48 -4.76 -11.99
N LYS A 73 -20.80 -4.94 -11.86
CA LYS A 73 -21.39 -6.18 -11.35
C LYS A 73 -21.02 -7.31 -12.30
N GLY A 74 -20.29 -8.31 -11.81
CA GLY A 74 -19.79 -9.44 -12.60
C GLY A 74 -18.29 -9.38 -12.90
N ASN A 75 -17.58 -8.32 -12.51
CA ASN A 75 -16.13 -8.31 -12.60
C ASN A 75 -15.50 -9.30 -11.58
N PRO A 76 -14.82 -10.37 -12.06
CA PRO A 76 -14.30 -11.43 -11.18
C PRO A 76 -13.17 -10.95 -10.28
N TYR A 77 -12.52 -9.82 -10.60
CA TYR A 77 -11.45 -9.26 -9.78
C TYR A 77 -11.96 -8.58 -8.51
N THR A 78 -13.27 -8.39 -8.36
CA THR A 78 -13.86 -7.96 -7.08
C THR A 78 -13.52 -8.95 -5.96
N ALA A 79 -13.71 -10.24 -6.18
CA ALA A 79 -13.39 -11.27 -5.19
C ALA A 79 -11.87 -11.36 -4.93
N LEU A 80 -11.07 -11.25 -5.98
CA LEU A 80 -9.61 -11.24 -5.86
C LEU A 80 -9.12 -10.02 -5.06
N ALA A 81 -9.63 -8.83 -5.33
CA ALA A 81 -9.29 -7.62 -4.60
C ALA A 81 -9.64 -7.75 -3.11
N MET A 82 -10.77 -8.37 -2.78
CA MET A 82 -11.15 -8.65 -1.39
C MET A 82 -10.16 -9.60 -0.71
N GLN A 83 -9.79 -10.72 -1.33
CA GLN A 83 -8.80 -11.64 -0.78
C GLN A 83 -7.46 -10.95 -0.54
N VAL A 84 -7.02 -10.14 -1.51
CA VAL A 84 -5.77 -9.37 -1.43
C VAL A 84 -5.83 -8.35 -0.29
N ALA A 85 -6.97 -7.68 -0.07
CA ALA A 85 -7.15 -6.73 1.03
C ALA A 85 -7.00 -7.38 2.41
N PHE A 86 -7.39 -8.65 2.57
CA PHE A 86 -7.26 -9.37 3.84
C PHE A 86 -5.84 -9.87 4.13
N ILE A 87 -4.90 -9.85 3.16
CA ILE A 87 -3.51 -10.28 3.39
C ILE A 87 -2.87 -9.49 4.53
N VAL A 88 -3.00 -8.16 4.53
CA VAL A 88 -2.30 -7.31 5.51
C VAL A 88 -2.88 -7.51 6.92
N PRO A 89 -4.21 -7.42 7.17
CA PRO A 89 -4.76 -7.68 8.49
C PRO A 89 -4.40 -9.05 9.07
N LEU A 90 -4.40 -10.10 8.23
CA LEU A 90 -4.07 -11.46 8.67
C LEU A 90 -2.58 -11.63 9.01
N LEU A 91 -1.70 -10.77 8.50
CA LEU A 91 -0.27 -10.77 8.78
C LEU A 91 0.15 -9.80 9.89
N ILE A 92 -0.78 -9.02 10.47
CA ILE A 92 -0.51 -8.19 11.65
C ILE A 92 0.10 -9.00 12.81
N PRO A 93 -0.35 -10.23 13.15
CA PRO A 93 0.29 -11.04 14.18
C PRO A 93 1.76 -11.37 13.91
N VAL A 94 2.14 -11.55 12.64
CA VAL A 94 3.53 -11.80 12.24
C VAL A 94 4.38 -10.54 12.46
N ILE A 95 3.87 -9.37 12.05
CA ILE A 95 4.50 -8.07 12.30
C ILE A 95 4.65 -7.83 13.80
N ALA A 96 3.62 -8.14 14.59
CA ALA A 96 3.64 -8.04 16.04
C ALA A 96 4.69 -8.97 16.65
N GLY A 97 4.81 -10.22 16.19
CA GLY A 97 5.85 -11.15 16.63
C GLY A 97 7.27 -10.59 16.42
N ALA A 98 7.54 -10.01 15.25
CA ALA A 98 8.82 -9.34 14.98
C ALA A 98 9.05 -8.14 15.91
N ALA A 99 8.03 -7.31 16.10
CA ALA A 99 8.10 -6.12 16.97
C ALA A 99 8.25 -6.46 18.47
N LEU A 100 7.67 -7.57 18.93
CA LEU A 100 7.81 -8.05 20.31
C LEU A 100 9.23 -8.56 20.59
N TYR A 101 9.89 -9.14 19.59
CA TYR A 101 11.31 -9.52 19.70
C TYR A 101 12.24 -8.30 19.63
N ASN A 102 12.00 -7.41 18.67
CA ASN A 102 12.73 -6.14 18.55
C ASN A 102 11.78 -5.07 18.00
N ILE A 103 11.48 -4.05 18.80
CA ILE A 103 10.51 -3.01 18.44
C ILE A 103 10.90 -2.27 17.15
N ASN A 104 12.19 -2.14 16.86
CA ASN A 104 12.68 -1.50 15.63
C ASN A 104 12.39 -2.33 14.36
N TRP A 105 11.94 -3.57 14.50
CA TRP A 105 11.48 -4.39 13.38
C TRP A 105 10.01 -4.16 13.01
N PHE A 106 9.25 -3.37 13.78
CA PHE A 106 7.86 -3.06 13.47
C PHE A 106 7.67 -2.51 12.03
N TYR A 107 8.27 -1.36 11.71
CA TYR A 107 8.13 -0.76 10.37
C TYR A 107 8.79 -1.59 9.26
N PRO A 108 10.01 -2.13 9.41
CA PRO A 108 10.61 -3.02 8.40
C PRO A 108 9.75 -4.24 8.08
N ALA A 109 9.22 -4.93 9.10
CA ALA A 109 8.34 -6.09 8.89
C ALA A 109 7.04 -5.68 8.19
N PHE A 110 6.43 -4.56 8.62
CA PHE A 110 5.22 -4.03 7.98
C PHE A 110 5.48 -3.66 6.51
N MET A 111 6.62 -3.03 6.23
CA MET A 111 7.05 -2.64 4.88
C MET A 111 7.18 -3.86 3.96
N MET A 112 7.79 -4.95 4.44
CA MET A 112 7.88 -6.20 3.69
C MET A 112 6.51 -6.82 3.42
N VAL A 113 5.64 -6.90 4.44
CA VAL A 113 4.28 -7.43 4.30
C VAL A 113 3.48 -6.63 3.26
N ILE A 114 3.61 -5.30 3.26
CA ILE A 114 2.96 -4.45 2.27
C ILE A 114 3.56 -4.65 0.87
N GLY A 115 4.88 -4.82 0.76
CA GLY A 115 5.50 -5.18 -0.51
C GLY A 115 4.95 -6.50 -1.08
N VAL A 116 4.80 -7.53 -0.24
CA VAL A 116 4.17 -8.81 -0.63
C VAL A 116 2.70 -8.60 -1.03
N HIS A 117 1.95 -7.79 -0.28
CA HIS A 117 0.57 -7.44 -0.58
C HIS A 117 0.41 -6.77 -1.96
N TYR A 118 1.43 -6.06 -2.46
CA TYR A 118 1.39 -5.48 -3.81
C TYR A 118 1.73 -6.47 -4.94
N MET A 119 2.26 -7.67 -4.68
CA MET A 119 2.53 -8.63 -5.76
C MET A 119 1.27 -9.01 -6.58
N PRO A 120 0.12 -9.34 -5.95
CA PRO A 120 -1.13 -9.58 -6.68
C PRO A 120 -1.63 -8.39 -7.51
N PHE A 121 -1.16 -7.17 -7.22
CA PHE A 121 -1.59 -5.97 -7.96
C PHE A 121 -1.05 -5.96 -9.39
N MET A 122 0.03 -6.68 -9.68
CA MET A 122 0.48 -6.90 -11.06
C MET A 122 -0.62 -7.56 -11.90
N THR A 123 -1.33 -8.54 -11.32
CA THR A 123 -2.45 -9.21 -11.97
C THR A 123 -3.72 -8.37 -11.92
N LEU A 124 -4.06 -7.77 -10.78
CA LEU A 124 -5.28 -6.96 -10.64
C LEU A 124 -5.30 -5.78 -11.63
N TYR A 125 -4.19 -5.06 -11.73
CA TYR A 125 -4.10 -3.87 -12.57
C TYR A 125 -3.51 -4.15 -13.95
N GLY A 126 -2.83 -5.28 -14.16
CA GLY A 126 -2.08 -5.54 -15.39
C GLY A 126 -0.85 -4.63 -15.55
N MET A 127 -0.31 -4.08 -14.45
CA MET A 127 0.79 -3.10 -14.47
C MET A 127 2.05 -3.67 -13.83
N ARG A 128 3.15 -3.75 -14.59
CA ARG A 128 4.47 -4.19 -14.08
C ARG A 128 5.03 -3.28 -12.99
N LEU A 129 4.58 -2.02 -12.95
CA LEU A 129 5.01 -1.05 -11.95
C LEU A 129 4.72 -1.53 -10.51
N TYR A 130 3.67 -2.33 -10.29
CA TYR A 130 3.41 -2.95 -8.99
C TYR A 130 4.45 -4.00 -8.60
N GLY A 131 5.04 -4.71 -9.56
CA GLY A 131 6.16 -5.62 -9.31
C GLY A 131 7.40 -4.87 -8.85
N VAL A 132 7.68 -3.72 -9.45
CA VAL A 132 8.78 -2.84 -9.01
C VAL A 132 8.50 -2.30 -7.61
N LEU A 133 7.28 -1.81 -7.33
CA LEU A 133 6.89 -1.36 -5.99
C LEU A 133 7.07 -2.46 -4.94
N ALA A 134 6.56 -3.65 -5.22
CA ALA A 134 6.69 -4.81 -4.35
C ALA A 134 8.15 -5.13 -4.05
N ALA A 135 9.00 -5.21 -5.08
CA ALA A 135 10.42 -5.50 -4.93
C ALA A 135 11.14 -4.41 -4.10
N VAL A 136 10.88 -3.12 -4.36
CA VAL A 136 11.47 -2.03 -3.60
C VAL A 136 11.10 -2.13 -2.12
N LEU A 137 9.82 -2.35 -1.80
CA LEU A 137 9.38 -2.42 -0.41
C LEU A 137 9.91 -3.66 0.32
N ILE A 138 9.92 -4.83 -0.34
CA ILE A 138 10.46 -6.06 0.25
C ILE A 138 11.96 -5.92 0.52
N VAL A 139 12.73 -5.49 -0.48
CA VAL A 139 14.19 -5.39 -0.36
C VAL A 139 14.56 -4.30 0.63
N ALA A 140 13.95 -3.12 0.56
CA ALA A 140 14.24 -2.05 1.51
C ALA A 140 13.84 -2.43 2.95
N GLY A 141 12.67 -3.07 3.14
CA GLY A 141 12.26 -3.57 4.44
C GLY A 141 13.25 -4.59 5.02
N LEU A 142 13.70 -5.55 4.20
CA LEU A 142 14.72 -6.53 4.59
C LEU A 142 16.05 -5.84 4.95
N MET A 143 16.56 -4.96 4.08
CA MET A 143 17.85 -4.29 4.28
C MET A 143 17.83 -3.38 5.51
N ILE A 144 16.76 -2.60 5.72
CA ILE A 144 16.61 -1.76 6.90
C ILE A 144 16.51 -2.63 8.16
N GLY A 145 15.72 -3.70 8.12
CA GLY A 145 15.55 -4.61 9.25
C GLY A 145 16.84 -5.37 9.64
N MET A 146 17.70 -5.70 8.67
CA MET A 146 18.96 -6.39 8.94
C MET A 146 20.10 -5.46 9.35
N TYR A 147 20.26 -4.33 8.66
CA TYR A 147 21.47 -3.51 8.77
C TYR A 147 21.25 -2.17 9.48
N LEU A 148 20.00 -1.69 9.58
CA LEU A 148 19.66 -0.38 10.13
C LEU A 148 18.60 -0.48 11.24
N SER A 149 18.56 -1.63 11.95
CA SER A 149 17.59 -1.95 13.00
C SER A 149 17.79 -1.19 14.32
N THR A 150 18.65 -0.18 14.35
CA THR A 150 18.77 0.76 15.47
C THR A 150 17.75 1.89 15.39
N SER A 151 17.19 2.16 14.20
CA SER A 151 16.18 3.19 14.00
C SER A 151 14.77 2.61 13.93
N PHE A 152 13.89 3.06 14.82
CA PHE A 152 12.48 2.69 14.78
C PHE A 152 11.78 3.24 13.53
N VAL A 153 12.03 4.50 13.16
CA VAL A 153 11.18 5.25 12.21
C VAL A 153 11.65 5.22 10.76
N LEU A 154 12.88 4.78 10.48
CA LEU A 154 13.50 4.90 9.15
C LEU A 154 12.65 4.23 8.05
N ALA A 155 12.26 2.98 8.26
CA ALA A 155 11.40 2.26 7.30
C ALA A 155 10.03 2.93 7.12
N GLY A 156 9.51 3.59 8.16
CA GLY A 156 8.28 4.39 8.10
C GLY A 156 8.38 5.52 7.06
N TRP A 157 9.42 6.34 7.20
CA TRP A 157 9.71 7.47 6.30
C TRP A 157 10.00 7.02 4.87
N VAL A 158 10.84 5.99 4.70
CA VAL A 158 11.17 5.45 3.38
C VAL A 158 9.92 4.95 2.68
N THR A 159 9.06 4.21 3.38
CA THR A 159 7.82 3.69 2.79
C THR A 159 6.88 4.81 2.38
N ALA A 160 6.70 5.84 3.22
CA ALA A 160 5.88 7.01 2.86
C ALA A 160 6.37 7.65 1.55
N GLY A 161 7.68 7.90 1.45
CA GLY A 161 8.29 8.47 0.24
C GLY A 161 8.09 7.59 -1.00
N VAL A 162 8.36 6.29 -0.88
CA VAL A 162 8.16 5.33 -1.98
C VAL A 162 6.70 5.33 -2.44
N LEU A 163 5.74 5.27 -1.52
CA LEU A 163 4.31 5.25 -1.87
C LEU A 163 3.87 6.53 -2.59
N PHE A 164 4.36 7.71 -2.20
CA PHE A 164 4.06 8.95 -2.92
C PHE A 164 4.68 8.98 -4.33
N VAL A 165 5.93 8.52 -4.48
CA VAL A 165 6.56 8.40 -5.80
C VAL A 165 5.74 7.47 -6.70
N PHE A 166 5.34 6.30 -6.19
CA PHE A 166 4.54 5.36 -6.97
C PHE A 166 3.11 5.85 -7.22
N ALA A 167 2.52 6.63 -6.31
CA ALA A 167 1.25 7.30 -6.56
C ALA A 167 1.34 8.21 -7.80
N ALA A 168 2.42 8.98 -7.92
CA ALA A 168 2.66 9.83 -9.08
C ALA A 168 2.91 9.02 -10.35
N LEU A 169 3.79 8.01 -10.30
CA LEU A 169 4.14 7.17 -11.45
C LEU A 169 2.92 6.40 -12.00
N LEU A 170 2.10 5.81 -11.12
CA LEU A 170 0.87 5.11 -11.53
C LEU A 170 -0.15 6.07 -12.16
N GLY A 171 -0.30 7.26 -11.58
CA GLY A 171 -1.19 8.29 -12.12
C GLY A 171 -0.75 8.76 -13.52
N GLN A 172 0.56 8.92 -13.74
CA GLN A 172 1.11 9.24 -15.06
C GLN A 172 0.91 8.10 -16.07
N ALA A 173 1.11 6.85 -15.64
CA ALA A 173 0.93 5.69 -16.51
C ALA A 173 -0.52 5.58 -17.03
N VAL A 174 -1.52 5.79 -16.16
CA VAL A 174 -2.93 5.75 -16.58
C VAL A 174 -3.31 6.93 -17.47
N LYS A 175 -2.78 8.14 -17.23
CA LYS A 175 -3.01 9.28 -18.13
C LYS A 175 -2.55 8.99 -19.55
N LYS A 176 -1.40 8.32 -19.72
CA LYS A 176 -0.88 7.94 -21.03
C LYS A 176 -1.70 6.87 -21.75
N GLU A 177 -2.43 6.01 -21.02
CA GLU A 177 -3.31 5.01 -21.63
C GLU A 177 -4.62 5.59 -22.16
N ASN A 178 -5.03 6.78 -21.68
CA ASN A 178 -6.26 7.46 -22.07
C ASN A 178 -6.06 8.57 -23.12
N LEU A 179 -4.81 8.85 -23.51
CA LEU A 179 -4.42 9.73 -24.61
C LEU A 179 -4.17 8.89 -25.87
#